data_AF-A0A3A5WI38-F1
#
_entry.id   AF-A0A3A5WI38-F1
#
_cell.length_a   1.000
_cell.length_b   1.000
_cell.length_c   1.000
_cell.angle_alpha   90.00
_cell.angle_beta   90.00
_cell.angle_gamma   90.00
#
_symmetry.space_group_name_H-M   'P 1'
#
loop_
_entity.id
_entity.type
_entity.pdbx_description
1 polymer ?
#
loop_
_entity_poly.entity_id
_entity_poly.type
_entity_poly.pdbx_seq_one_letter_code
_entity_poly.pdbx_strand_id
1 'polypeptide(L)'
;MDWRPSGYQLSTSDLVHAIFDGNSDAGKLLVKASMGEVELFAAHKSWNAILWLITNTLKRDGSPVYSGAQLGDLKASLPIVWRQKL
;
A
#
# COMPACT_ATOMS: atom_id res chain seq x y z
N MET A 1 6.22 23.51 -14.72
CA MET A 1 6.56 22.59 -13.60
C MET A 1 6.38 21.19 -14.14
N ASP A 2 7.18 20.81 -15.14
CA ASP A 2 6.78 19.73 -16.06
C ASP A 2 7.50 18.41 -15.77
N TRP A 3 8.37 18.41 -14.76
CA TRP A 3 9.19 17.26 -14.40
C TRP A 3 8.53 16.33 -13.37
N ARG A 4 7.49 16.79 -12.65
CA ARG A 4 6.86 16.00 -11.59
C ARG A 4 5.81 15.06 -12.20
N PRO A 5 5.89 13.74 -11.93
CA PRO A 5 4.87 12.79 -12.36
C PRO A 5 3.46 13.13 -11.86
N SER A 6 2.44 12.62 -12.56
CA SER A 6 1.06 12.75 -12.13
C SER A 6 0.83 12.02 -10.80
N GLY A 7 0.09 12.66 -9.89
CA GLY A 7 -0.19 12.14 -8.55
C GLY A 7 -1.58 11.53 -8.42
N TYR A 8 -1.67 10.35 -7.80
CA TYR A 8 -2.93 9.65 -7.54
C TYR A 8 -3.10 9.33 -6.06
N GLN A 9 -4.27 9.64 -5.50
CA GLN A 9 -4.63 9.32 -4.13
C GLN A 9 -5.42 8.02 -4.10
N LEU A 10 -4.87 6.99 -3.47
CA LEU A 10 -5.57 5.72 -3.24
C LEU A 10 -6.55 5.87 -2.08
N SER A 11 -7.77 5.38 -2.28
CA SER A 11 -8.67 5.06 -1.17
C SER A 11 -8.20 3.81 -0.43
N THR A 12 -8.83 3.47 0.69
CA THR A 12 -8.53 2.19 1.38
C THR A 12 -8.83 0.98 0.49
N SER A 13 -9.91 1.03 -0.31
CA SER A 13 -10.25 -0.06 -1.24
C SER A 13 -9.21 -0.19 -2.35
N ASP A 14 -8.79 0.94 -2.92
CA ASP A 14 -7.75 0.93 -3.96
C ASP A 14 -6.42 0.40 -3.41
N LEU A 15 -6.06 0.74 -2.16
CA LEU A 15 -4.85 0.24 -1.52
C LEU A 15 -4.87 -1.28 -1.34
N VAL A 16 -6.03 -1.85 -0.97
CA VAL A 16 -6.20 -3.32 -0.89
C VAL A 16 -5.99 -3.95 -2.26
N HIS A 17 -6.64 -3.44 -3.30
CA HIS A 17 -6.47 -3.97 -4.66
C HIS A 17 -5.05 -3.77 -5.19
N ALA A 18 -4.41 -2.64 -4.89
CA ALA A 18 -3.04 -2.35 -5.31
C ALA A 18 -2.05 -3.41 -4.78
N ILE A 19 -2.22 -3.86 -3.54
CA ILE A 19 -1.30 -4.80 -2.89
C ILE A 19 -1.64 -6.26 -3.22
N PHE A 20 -2.93 -6.61 -3.30
CA PHE A 20 -3.36 -8.01 -3.38
C PHE A 20 -3.92 -8.44 -4.74
N ASP A 21 -4.13 -7.52 -5.68
CA ASP A 21 -4.55 -7.81 -7.04
C ASP A 21 -3.71 -7.02 -8.06
N GLY A 22 -2.64 -7.65 -8.56
CA GLY A 22 -1.76 -7.05 -9.56
C GLY A 22 -2.43 -6.76 -10.91
N ASN A 23 -3.60 -7.35 -11.20
CA ASN A 23 -4.34 -7.09 -12.44
C ASN A 23 -5.33 -5.93 -12.31
N SER A 24 -5.62 -5.48 -11.09
CA SER A 24 -6.43 -4.30 -10.84
C SER A 24 -5.74 -3.04 -11.37
N ASP A 25 -6.52 -2.01 -11.68
CA ASP A 25 -5.95 -0.73 -12.12
C ASP A 25 -5.09 -0.08 -11.03
N ALA A 26 -5.46 -0.27 -9.75
CA ALA A 26 -4.65 0.16 -8.62
C ALA A 26 -3.32 -0.61 -8.52
N GLY A 27 -3.32 -1.91 -8.84
CA GLY A 27 -2.11 -2.75 -8.90
C GLY A 27 -1.16 -2.29 -10.02
N LYS A 28 -1.71 -2.01 -11.21
CA LYS A 28 -0.93 -1.42 -12.31
C LYS A 28 -0.34 -0.06 -11.94
N LEU A 29 -1.09 0.79 -11.23
CA LEU A 29 -0.59 2.07 -10.72
C LEU A 29 0.57 1.88 -9.73
N LEU A 30 0.51 0.86 -8.85
CA LEU A 30 1.60 0.55 -7.92
C LEU A 30 2.89 0.18 -8.65
N VAL A 31 2.79 -0.58 -9.74
CA VAL A 31 3.93 -0.92 -10.61
C VAL A 31 4.48 0.32 -11.31
N LYS A 32 3.62 1.20 -11.85
CA LYS A 32 4.07 2.46 -12.45
C LYS A 32 4.77 3.37 -11.45
N ALA A 33 4.30 3.39 -10.20
CA ALA A 33 4.90 4.18 -9.14
C ALA A 33 6.29 3.69 -8.77
N SER A 34 6.54 2.37 -8.77
CA SER A 34 7.89 1.83 -8.53
C SER A 34 8.87 2.17 -9.65
N MET A 35 8.37 2.49 -10.85
CA MET A 35 9.15 2.97 -12.00
C MET A 35 9.31 4.49 -12.04
N GLY A 36 8.69 5.23 -11.10
CA GLY A 36 8.72 6.70 -11.07
C GLY A 36 7.83 7.38 -12.12
N GLU A 37 6.95 6.64 -12.78
CA GLU A 37 6.04 7.19 -13.82
C GLU A 37 4.86 7.97 -13.23
N VAL A 38 4.47 7.65 -11.99
CA VAL A 38 3.39 8.29 -11.24
C VAL A 38 3.78 8.39 -9.77
N GLU A 39 3.15 9.29 -9.04
CA GLU A 39 3.24 9.32 -7.57
C GLU A 39 1.96 8.77 -6.94
N LEU A 40 2.10 7.96 -5.91
CA LEU A 40 0.97 7.44 -5.14
C LEU A 40 0.93 8.01 -3.74
N PHE A 41 -0.29 8.32 -3.31
CA PHE A 41 -0.58 8.85 -1.99
C PHE A 41 -1.62 7.96 -1.30
N ALA A 42 -1.44 7.71 -0.02
CA ALA A 42 -2.42 6.99 0.80
C ALA A 42 -2.49 7.58 2.21
N ALA A 43 -3.66 7.49 2.84
CA ALA A 43 -3.80 7.93 4.22
C ALA A 43 -3.10 6.94 5.17
N HIS A 44 -2.44 7.42 6.23
CA HIS A 44 -1.85 6.51 7.25
C HIS A 44 -2.86 5.49 7.78
N LYS A 45 -4.12 5.92 8.02
CA LYS A 45 -5.19 5.04 8.51
C LYS A 45 -5.58 3.91 7.55
N SER A 46 -5.35 4.08 6.24
CA SER A 46 -5.65 3.04 5.25
C SER A 46 -4.73 1.82 5.43
N TRP A 47 -3.54 2.00 6.00
CA TRP A 47 -2.63 0.89 6.31
C TRP A 47 -3.23 -0.09 7.33
N ASN A 48 -4.09 0.37 8.24
CA ASN A 48 -4.71 -0.50 9.25
C ASN A 48 -5.56 -1.61 8.62
N ALA A 49 -6.18 -1.36 7.46
CA ALA A 49 -6.93 -2.38 6.73
C ALA A 49 -5.99 -3.49 6.21
N ILE A 50 -4.81 -3.10 5.70
CA ILE A 50 -3.78 -4.03 5.21
C ILE A 50 -3.20 -4.85 6.37
N LEU A 51 -2.86 -4.19 7.49
CA LEU A 51 -2.43 -4.87 8.72
C LEU A 51 -3.46 -5.90 9.18
N TRP A 52 -4.73 -5.49 9.26
CA TRP A 52 -5.81 -6.37 9.69
C TRP A 52 -5.93 -7.58 8.76
N LEU A 53 -5.87 -7.38 7.44
CA LEU A 53 -5.98 -8.47 6.48
C LEU A 53 -4.81 -9.45 6.60
N ILE A 54 -3.57 -8.96 6.58
CA ILE A 54 -2.37 -9.81 6.68
C ILE A 54 -2.37 -10.60 7.99
N THR A 55 -2.60 -9.93 9.12
CA THR A 55 -2.55 -10.57 10.44
C THR A 55 -3.69 -11.55 10.68
N ASN A 56 -4.84 -11.39 10.01
CA ASN A 56 -5.96 -12.31 10.14
C ASN A 56 -5.93 -13.48 9.16
N THR A 57 -5.35 -13.30 7.98
CA THR A 57 -5.29 -14.32 6.92
C THR A 57 -4.01 -15.17 7.02
N LEU A 58 -2.86 -14.55 7.25
CA LEU A 58 -1.57 -15.26 7.28
C LEU A 58 -1.21 -15.63 8.71
N LYS A 59 -1.73 -16.78 9.14
CA LYS A 59 -1.50 -17.35 10.48
C LYS A 59 -0.84 -18.73 10.40
N ARG A 60 0.01 -19.02 11.39
CA ARG A 60 0.53 -20.35 11.68
C ARG A 60 0.24 -20.65 13.15
N ASP A 61 -0.42 -21.78 13.42
CA ASP A 61 -0.81 -22.19 14.78
C ASP A 61 -1.60 -21.10 15.53
N GLY A 62 -2.52 -20.43 14.84
CA GLY A 62 -3.37 -19.37 15.38
C GLY A 62 -2.68 -18.00 15.56
N SER A 63 -1.36 -17.92 15.39
CA SER A 63 -0.58 -16.69 15.54
C SER A 63 -0.25 -16.05 14.19
N PRO A 64 -0.22 -14.71 14.06
CA PRO A 64 0.23 -14.04 12.85
C PRO A 64 1.65 -14.45 12.45
N VAL A 65 1.87 -14.70 11.16
CA VAL A 65 3.19 -15.11 10.65
C VAL A 65 4.21 -13.97 10.71
N TYR A 66 3.76 -12.73 10.51
CA TYR A 66 4.63 -11.54 10.49
C TYR A 66 4.52 -10.75 11.80
N SER A 67 5.68 -10.32 12.30
CA SER A 67 5.76 -9.39 13.43
C SER A 67 5.33 -7.97 13.02
N GLY A 68 4.99 -7.15 14.00
CA GLY A 68 4.66 -5.73 13.76
C GLY A 68 5.80 -4.95 13.09
N ALA A 69 7.06 -5.27 13.42
CA ALA A 69 8.23 -4.65 12.79
C ALA A 69 8.32 -4.98 11.30
N GLN A 70 8.20 -6.26 10.93
CA GLN A 70 8.21 -6.69 9.52
C GLN A 70 7.07 -6.08 8.70
N LEU A 71 5.89 -5.89 9.32
CA LEU A 71 4.78 -5.19 8.67
C LEU A 71 5.07 -3.69 8.50
N GLY A 72 5.80 -3.08 9.44
CA GLY A 72 6.33 -1.72 9.31
C GLY A 72 7.30 -1.58 8.15
N ASP A 73 8.24 -2.54 8.01
CA ASP A 73 9.20 -2.57 6.91
C ASP A 73 8.51 -2.77 5.56
N LEU A 74 7.49 -3.64 5.51
CA LEU A 74 6.65 -3.80 4.32
C LEU A 74 6.00 -2.47 3.92
N LYS A 75 5.40 -1.73 4.87
CA LYS A 75 4.80 -0.41 4.61
C LYS A 75 5.82 0.58 4.04
N ALA A 76 7.04 0.55 4.57
CA ALA A 76 8.12 1.46 4.16
C ALA A 76 8.68 1.14 2.77
N SER A 77 8.59 -0.13 2.33
CA SER A 77 9.04 -0.57 1.01
C SER A 77 8.10 -0.19 -0.14
N LEU A 78 6.85 0.21 0.15
CA LEU A 78 5.87 0.55 -0.88
C LEU A 78 6.18 1.93 -1.47
N PRO A 79 6.07 2.12 -2.81
CA PRO A 79 6.27 3.41 -3.48
C PRO A 79 5.06 4.34 -3.27
N ILE A 80 4.69 4.56 -2.02
CA ILE A 80 3.51 5.32 -1.60
C ILE A 80 3.92 6.36 -0.57
N VAL A 81 3.59 7.61 -0.84
CA VAL A 81 3.75 8.70 0.11
C VAL A 81 2.56 8.66 1.08
N TRP A 82 2.84 8.29 2.32
CA TRP A 82 1.84 8.24 3.40
C TRP A 82 1.58 9.64 3.93
N ARG A 83 0.32 10.08 3.86
CA ARG A 83 -0.09 11.42 4.32
C ARG A 83 -1.16 11.30 5.40
N GLN A 84 -1.16 12.23 6.34
CA GLN A 84 -2.31 12.42 7.23
C GLN A 84 -3.37 13.16 6.40
N LYS A 85 -4.61 12.66 6.41
CA LYS A 85 -5.71 13.38 5.72
C LYS A 85 -5.85 14.72 6.45
N LEU A 86 -5.54 15.83 5.77
CA LEU A 86 -5.88 17.17 6.25
C LEU A 86 -7.40 17.27 6.43
#